data_AF-A0A3D3TKA4-F1
#
_entry.id   AF-A0A3D3TKA4-F1
#
_cell.length_a   1.000
_cell.length_b   1.000
_cell.length_c   1.000
_cell.angle_alpha   90.00
_cell.angle_beta   90.00
_cell.angle_gamma   90.00
#
_symmetry.space_group_name_H-M   'P 1'
#
loop_
_entity.id
_entity.type
_entity.pdbx_description
1 polymer ?
#
loop_
_entity_poly.entity_id
_entity_poly.type
_entity_poly.pdbx_seq_one_letter_code
_entity_poly.pdbx_strand_id
1 'polypeptide(L)'
;MLIQVAISNSPLYDTYTYETNELLEPGERVEVNFAGRNTIGYVVSLEGKTGKYRIKSINKRVDERSFLSLEDIKLAEYVMKEYLAPPGKVFDLFFPPGKLLAVDEFIVPISESFEFSPTQKDKFIKEFGEGKLKELLASREVKIMHSFERKTPKKRKTRRVSLTKKTGLLNQDLTPLWQIIVDYLLSVESEEISELEKKLELRSRSPIETLISKGILTAEECEEDDSHWVIPAG
;
A
#
# COMPACT_ATOMS: atom_id res chain seq x y z
N MET A 1 -16.53 14.44 -18.04
CA MET A 1 -17.70 14.33 -17.13
C MET A 1 -17.32 14.82 -15.74
N LEU A 2 -18.30 15.16 -14.90
CA LEU A 2 -18.05 15.52 -13.51
C LEU A 2 -18.57 14.41 -12.59
N ILE A 3 -17.86 14.16 -11.50
CA ILE A 3 -18.16 13.08 -10.55
C ILE A 3 -18.11 13.60 -9.11
N GLN A 4 -18.88 12.99 -8.22
CA GLN A 4 -18.76 13.16 -6.78
C GLN A 4 -17.83 12.11 -6.20
N VAL A 5 -16.85 12.57 -5.43
CA VAL A 5 -15.84 11.71 -4.82
C VAL A 5 -15.86 11.88 -3.31
N ALA A 6 -16.03 10.76 -2.58
CA ALA A 6 -15.77 10.69 -1.15
C ALA A 6 -14.29 10.42 -0.91
N ILE A 7 -13.65 11.17 -0.01
CA ILE A 7 -12.19 11.05 0.20
C ILE A 7 -11.90 10.00 1.28
N SER A 8 -11.13 8.96 0.94
CA SER A 8 -10.75 7.89 1.88
C SER A 8 -10.09 8.45 3.14
N ASN A 9 -10.42 7.84 4.28
CA ASN A 9 -9.96 8.21 5.62
C ASN A 9 -10.25 9.67 6.02
N SER A 10 -11.10 10.38 5.28
CA SER A 10 -11.48 11.76 5.59
C SER A 10 -12.59 11.79 6.65
N PRO A 11 -12.46 12.59 7.71
CA PRO A 11 -13.53 12.81 8.68
C PRO A 11 -14.60 13.80 8.17
N LEU A 12 -14.48 14.29 6.95
CA LEU A 12 -15.38 15.29 6.37
C LEU A 12 -16.63 14.62 5.82
N TYR A 13 -17.78 15.28 6.02
CA TYR A 13 -19.12 14.78 5.70
C TYR A 13 -19.53 14.99 4.24
N ASP A 14 -18.79 15.83 3.52
CA ASP A 14 -19.08 16.19 2.14
C ASP A 14 -18.34 15.30 1.13
N THR A 15 -18.94 15.18 -0.05
CA THR A 15 -18.26 14.74 -1.27
C THR A 15 -17.70 15.93 -2.04
N TYR A 16 -16.69 15.67 -2.86
CA TYR A 16 -16.01 16.70 -3.64
C TYR A 16 -16.17 16.44 -5.12
N THR A 17 -16.35 17.51 -5.89
CA THR A 17 -16.51 17.42 -7.34
C THR A 17 -15.15 17.36 -8.01
N TYR A 18 -14.95 16.34 -8.84
CA TYR A 18 -13.81 16.20 -9.73
C TYR A 18 -14.27 16.06 -11.18
N GLU A 19 -13.39 16.39 -12.12
CA GLU A 19 -13.60 16.12 -13.55
C GLU A 19 -12.79 14.89 -14.00
N THR A 20 -13.31 14.18 -14.99
CA THR A 20 -12.61 13.06 -15.63
C THR A 20 -13.04 12.91 -17.09
N ASN A 21 -12.14 12.40 -17.92
CA ASN A 21 -12.43 11.99 -19.29
C ASN A 21 -12.63 10.47 -19.42
N GLU A 22 -12.37 9.72 -18.34
CA GLU A 22 -12.55 8.28 -18.28
C GLU A 22 -14.00 7.93 -17.98
N LEU A 23 -14.49 6.82 -18.56
CA LEU A 23 -15.78 6.25 -18.20
C LEU A 23 -15.64 5.53 -16.86
N LEU A 24 -16.20 6.12 -15.81
CA LEU A 24 -16.21 5.56 -14.46
C LEU A 24 -17.63 5.21 -14.05
N GLU A 25 -17.73 4.27 -13.11
CA GLU A 25 -18.97 3.88 -12.47
C GLU A 25 -18.95 4.26 -10.98
N PRO A 26 -20.11 4.58 -10.38
CA PRO A 26 -20.23 4.63 -8.93
C PRO A 26 -19.71 3.32 -8.29
N GLY A 27 -19.00 3.45 -7.16
CA GLY A 27 -18.37 2.33 -6.47
C GLY A 27 -16.89 2.09 -6.83
N GLU A 28 -16.36 2.79 -7.83
CA GLU A 28 -14.94 2.70 -8.19
C GLU A 28 -14.04 3.57 -7.32
N ARG A 29 -12.77 3.17 -7.21
CA ARG A 29 -11.72 4.00 -6.59
C ARG A 29 -10.95 4.79 -7.64
N VAL A 30 -10.65 6.03 -7.27
CA VAL A 30 -9.82 6.97 -8.04
C VAL A 30 -8.73 7.55 -7.15
N GLU A 31 -7.60 7.89 -7.75
CA GLU A 31 -6.59 8.73 -7.09
C GLU A 31 -6.91 10.19 -7.41
N VAL A 32 -6.97 11.03 -6.39
CA VAL A 32 -7.26 12.46 -6.51
C VAL A 32 -6.29 13.29 -5.69
N ASN A 33 -6.09 14.54 -6.10
CA ASN A 33 -5.42 15.53 -5.26
C ASN A 33 -6.41 16.22 -4.32
N PHE A 34 -6.30 15.95 -3.02
CA PHE A 34 -7.13 16.54 -1.98
C PHE A 34 -6.25 17.25 -0.94
N ALA A 35 -6.53 18.53 -0.67
CA ALA A 35 -5.74 19.36 0.24
C ALA A 35 -4.21 19.30 0.01
N GLY A 36 -3.76 19.23 -1.24
CA GLY A 36 -2.34 19.24 -1.61
C GLY A 36 -1.64 17.88 -1.58
N ARG A 37 -2.34 16.79 -1.19
CA ARG A 37 -1.81 15.42 -1.22
C ARG A 37 -2.59 14.54 -2.19
N ASN A 38 -1.92 13.52 -2.74
CA ASN A 38 -2.59 12.47 -3.51
C ASN A 38 -3.17 11.43 -2.54
N THR A 39 -4.43 11.06 -2.75
CA THR A 39 -5.15 10.13 -1.89
C THR A 39 -6.17 9.34 -2.70
N ILE A 40 -6.62 8.23 -2.14
CA ILE A 40 -7.75 7.47 -2.68
C ILE A 40 -9.04 8.24 -2.41
N GLY A 41 -9.93 8.23 -3.39
CA GLY A 41 -11.32 8.60 -3.26
C GLY A 41 -12.23 7.58 -3.92
N TYR A 42 -13.51 7.59 -3.52
CA TYR A 42 -14.55 6.69 -3.98
C TYR A 42 -15.55 7.46 -4.82
N VAL A 43 -15.83 6.99 -6.03
CA VAL A 43 -16.85 7.57 -6.89
C VAL A 43 -18.22 7.26 -6.30
N VAL A 44 -18.91 8.29 -5.80
CA VAL A 44 -20.24 8.14 -5.17
C VAL A 44 -21.34 8.33 -6.20
N SER A 45 -21.20 9.32 -7.08
CA SER A 45 -22.17 9.59 -8.14
C SER A 45 -21.51 10.24 -9.35
N LEU A 46 -22.18 10.15 -10.50
CA LEU A 46 -21.78 10.82 -11.74
C LEU A 46 -22.40 12.23 -11.87
N GLU A 47 -22.94 12.76 -10.78
CA GLU A 47 -23.62 14.06 -10.74
C GLU A 47 -22.73 15.11 -10.08
N GLY A 48 -21.82 15.68 -10.87
CA GLY A 48 -20.97 16.78 -10.42
C GLY A 48 -21.73 18.06 -10.11
N LYS A 49 -21.30 18.78 -9.07
CA LYS A 49 -21.78 20.13 -8.75
C LYS A 49 -20.83 21.16 -9.32
N THR A 50 -21.36 22.14 -10.05
CA THR A 50 -20.59 23.27 -10.57
C THR A 50 -20.70 24.49 -9.65
N GLY A 51 -19.72 25.38 -9.71
CA GLY A 51 -19.72 26.61 -8.92
C GLY A 51 -18.57 27.54 -9.27
N LYS A 52 -18.41 28.62 -8.49
CA LYS A 52 -17.34 29.62 -8.66
C LYS A 52 -16.02 29.12 -8.04
N TYR A 53 -15.59 27.92 -8.42
CA TYR A 53 -14.35 27.31 -7.96
C TYR A 53 -13.72 26.51 -9.10
N ARG A 54 -12.39 26.37 -9.05
CA ARG A 54 -11.66 25.52 -10.00
C ARG A 54 -11.90 24.06 -9.62
N ILE A 55 -12.48 23.30 -10.56
CA ILE A 55 -12.61 21.85 -10.44
C ILE A 55 -11.26 21.22 -10.81
N LYS A 56 -10.82 20.25 -10.01
CA LYS A 56 -9.61 19.47 -10.29
C LYS A 56 -9.99 18.22 -11.07
N SER A 57 -9.11 17.77 -11.95
CA SER A 57 -9.24 16.46 -12.58
C SER A 57 -8.80 15.34 -11.62
N ILE A 58 -9.31 14.13 -11.81
CA ILE A 58 -8.73 12.95 -11.17
C ILE A 58 -7.30 12.72 -11.66
N ASN A 59 -6.43 12.12 -10.84
CA ASN A 59 -5.07 11.78 -11.24
C ASN A 59 -5.03 10.49 -12.07
N LYS A 60 -5.75 9.46 -11.60
CA LYS A 60 -5.90 8.16 -12.28
C LYS A 60 -7.07 7.37 -11.71
N ARG A 61 -7.65 6.50 -12.52
CA ARG A 61 -8.48 5.39 -12.04
C ARG A 61 -7.60 4.34 -11.34
N VAL A 62 -8.08 3.80 -10.22
CA VAL A 62 -7.34 2.81 -9.42
C VAL A 62 -7.78 1.39 -9.76
N ASP A 63 -9.05 1.22 -10.10
CA ASP A 63 -9.67 -0.08 -10.34
C ASP A 63 -10.03 -0.23 -11.83
N GLU A 64 -9.85 -1.42 -12.41
CA GLU A 64 -10.26 -1.68 -13.80
C GLU A 64 -11.80 -1.78 -13.97
N ARG A 65 -12.52 -1.99 -12.85
CA ARG A 65 -13.98 -2.16 -12.77
C ARG A 65 -14.51 -1.73 -11.40
N SER A 66 -15.81 -1.48 -11.29
CA SER A 66 -16.46 -1.25 -9.99
C SER A 66 -16.39 -2.47 -9.09
N PHE A 67 -15.94 -2.27 -7.85
CA PHE A 67 -15.93 -3.29 -6.81
C PHE A 67 -17.21 -3.29 -5.97
N LEU A 68 -17.95 -2.18 -5.98
CA LEU A 68 -19.19 -2.04 -5.22
C LEU A 68 -20.38 -2.10 -6.18
N SER A 69 -21.34 -2.94 -5.83
CA SER A 69 -22.64 -2.98 -6.50
C SER A 69 -23.47 -1.73 -6.17
N LEU A 70 -24.57 -1.52 -6.89
CA LEU A 70 -25.51 -0.46 -6.56
C LEU A 70 -26.15 -0.68 -5.18
N GLU A 71 -26.34 -1.94 -4.77
CA GLU A 71 -26.83 -2.31 -3.45
C GLU A 71 -25.84 -1.90 -2.35
N ASP A 72 -24.54 -2.07 -2.58
CA ASP A 72 -23.49 -1.65 -1.65
C ASP A 72 -23.47 -0.12 -1.49
N ILE A 73 -23.64 0.61 -2.59
CA ILE A 73 -23.71 2.08 -2.56
C ILE A 73 -24.94 2.54 -1.79
N LYS A 74 -26.10 1.92 -2.01
CA LYS A 74 -27.32 2.23 -1.24
C LYS A 74 -27.16 1.92 0.24
N LEU A 75 -26.46 0.83 0.58
CA LEU A 75 -26.14 0.49 1.96
C LEU A 75 -25.21 1.54 2.58
N ALA A 76 -24.18 1.97 1.85
CA ALA A 76 -23.31 3.06 2.28
C ALA A 76 -24.11 4.34 2.53
N GLU A 77 -24.99 4.73 1.61
CA GLU A 77 -25.88 5.90 1.75
C GLU A 77 -26.79 5.81 2.97
N TYR A 78 -27.36 4.63 3.21
CA TYR A 78 -28.14 4.36 4.42
C TYR A 78 -27.29 4.56 5.68
N VAL A 79 -26.09 3.97 5.74
CA VAL A 79 -25.18 4.09 6.89
C VAL A 79 -24.75 5.54 7.12
N MET A 80 -24.39 6.26 6.07
CA MET A 80 -24.01 7.68 6.14
C MET A 80 -25.14 8.52 6.74
N LYS A 81 -26.38 8.27 6.33
CA LYS A 81 -27.56 9.00 6.79
C LYS A 81 -27.97 8.63 8.21
N GLU A 82 -28.06 7.34 8.51
CA GLU A 82 -28.57 6.83 9.78
C GLU A 82 -27.62 7.12 10.94
N TYR A 83 -26.31 6.95 10.70
CA TYR A 83 -25.30 7.09 11.74
C TYR A 83 -24.56 8.42 11.71
N LEU A 84 -24.96 9.35 10.82
CA LEU A 84 -24.23 10.59 10.56
C LEU A 84 -22.73 10.29 10.44
N ALA A 85 -22.40 9.37 9.53
CA ALA A 85 -21.05 8.89 9.36
C ALA A 85 -20.39 9.56 8.14
N PRO A 86 -19.12 9.99 8.24
CA PRO A 86 -18.41 10.59 7.11
C PRO A 86 -18.33 9.62 5.91
N PRO A 87 -18.63 10.07 4.68
CA PRO A 87 -18.67 9.21 3.49
C PRO A 87 -17.37 8.46 3.27
N GLY A 88 -16.23 9.15 3.39
CA GLY A 88 -14.91 8.53 3.24
C GLY A 88 -14.70 7.34 4.15
N LYS A 89 -15.08 7.47 5.43
CA LYS A 89 -14.96 6.44 6.46
C LYS A 89 -15.92 5.28 6.22
N VAL A 90 -17.13 5.55 5.74
CA VAL A 90 -18.10 4.51 5.42
C VAL A 90 -17.61 3.68 4.25
N PHE A 91 -17.19 4.32 3.15
CA PHE A 91 -16.66 3.60 2.00
C PHE A 91 -15.38 2.83 2.34
N ASP A 92 -14.51 3.33 3.22
CA ASP A 92 -13.34 2.58 3.70
C ASP A 92 -13.72 1.20 4.30
N LEU A 93 -14.94 1.01 4.83
CA LEU A 93 -15.37 -0.28 5.40
C LEU A 93 -15.70 -1.33 4.35
N PHE A 94 -16.12 -0.90 3.16
CA PHE A 94 -16.40 -1.80 2.03
C PHE A 94 -15.11 -2.30 1.37
N PHE A 95 -14.01 -1.57 1.57
CA PHE A 95 -12.73 -1.94 1.03
C PHE A 95 -11.84 -2.46 2.15
N PRO A 96 -11.39 -3.72 2.11
CA PRO A 96 -10.41 -4.21 3.05
C PRO A 96 -9.16 -3.30 3.13
N PRO A 97 -8.56 -3.12 4.33
CA PRO A 97 -7.55 -2.09 4.60
C PRO A 97 -6.33 -2.16 3.64
N GLY A 98 -6.11 -1.07 2.92
CA GLY A 98 -5.38 -1.03 1.65
C GLY A 98 -3.87 -0.76 1.69
N LYS A 99 -3.11 -1.52 2.48
CA LYS A 99 -1.71 -1.85 2.13
C LYS A 99 -1.48 -3.35 1.88
N LEU A 100 -2.44 -4.20 2.25
CA LEU A 100 -2.23 -5.64 2.41
C LEU A 100 -3.02 -6.52 1.46
N LEU A 101 -3.55 -6.01 0.34
CA LEU A 101 -4.21 -6.88 -0.64
C LEU A 101 -3.45 -6.91 -1.95
N ALA A 102 -3.05 -8.13 -2.32
CA ALA A 102 -2.73 -8.49 -3.68
C ALA A 102 -4.04 -9.05 -4.22
N VAL A 103 -4.56 -8.41 -5.26
CA VAL A 103 -5.64 -9.01 -6.04
C VAL A 103 -4.94 -9.79 -7.12
N ASP A 104 -4.92 -11.10 -6.97
CA ASP A 104 -4.39 -11.98 -8.00
C ASP A 104 -5.57 -12.50 -8.83
N GLU A 105 -5.51 -12.27 -10.13
CA GLU A 105 -6.52 -12.76 -11.07
C GLU A 105 -6.12 -14.16 -11.54
N PHE A 106 -7.05 -15.11 -11.41
CA PHE A 106 -6.89 -16.49 -11.86
C PHE A 106 -7.87 -16.78 -12.99
N ILE A 107 -7.37 -17.45 -14.03
CA ILE A 107 -8.20 -18.00 -15.10
C ILE A 107 -8.53 -19.43 -14.71
N VAL A 108 -9.83 -19.68 -14.57
CA VAL A 108 -10.39 -20.97 -14.16
C VAL A 108 -11.18 -21.54 -15.32
N PRO A 109 -10.82 -22.72 -15.85
CA PRO A 109 -11.64 -23.39 -16.85
C PRO A 109 -12.99 -23.78 -16.25
N ILE A 110 -14.06 -23.63 -17.03
CA ILE A 110 -15.42 -23.96 -16.59
C ILE A 110 -15.68 -25.46 -16.71
N SER A 111 -15.01 -26.15 -17.65
CA SER A 111 -15.06 -27.60 -17.78
C SER A 111 -13.75 -28.25 -17.34
N GLU A 112 -13.85 -29.48 -16.82
CA GLU A 112 -12.70 -30.30 -16.42
C GLU A 112 -11.89 -30.83 -17.62
N SER A 113 -12.35 -30.56 -18.85
CA SER A 113 -11.74 -31.04 -20.10
C SER A 113 -10.60 -30.16 -20.61
N PHE A 114 -10.23 -29.10 -19.91
CA PHE A 114 -9.16 -28.18 -20.34
C PHE A 114 -7.77 -28.71 -19.99
N GLU A 115 -6.80 -28.38 -20.84
CA GLU A 115 -5.40 -28.80 -20.72
C GLU A 115 -4.64 -28.10 -19.56
N PHE A 116 -5.27 -27.20 -18.83
CA PHE A 116 -4.63 -26.44 -17.75
C PHE A 116 -5.52 -26.31 -16.52
N SER A 117 -4.91 -26.34 -15.35
CA SER A 117 -5.55 -26.06 -14.06
C SER A 117 -5.71 -24.55 -13.82
N PRO A 118 -6.54 -24.11 -12.86
CA PRO A 118 -6.61 -22.71 -12.44
C PRO A 118 -5.22 -22.06 -12.35
N THR A 119 -5.00 -21.01 -13.14
CA THR A 119 -3.67 -20.40 -13.31
C THR A 119 -3.77 -18.88 -13.26
N GLN A 120 -2.77 -18.22 -12.67
CA GLN A 120 -2.70 -16.76 -12.64
C GLN A 120 -2.74 -16.18 -14.06
N LYS A 121 -3.48 -15.09 -14.24
CA LYS A 121 -3.68 -14.42 -15.54
C LYS A 121 -2.36 -14.08 -16.22
N ASP A 122 -1.39 -13.54 -15.47
CA ASP A 122 -0.07 -13.19 -16.01
C ASP A 122 0.70 -14.41 -16.53
N LYS A 123 0.59 -15.55 -15.83
CA LYS A 123 1.23 -16.80 -16.24
C LYS A 123 0.53 -17.39 -17.47
N PHE A 124 -0.81 -17.34 -17.50
CA PHE A 124 -1.59 -17.77 -18.64
C PHE A 124 -1.31 -16.94 -19.89
N ILE A 125 -1.21 -15.61 -19.77
CA ILE A 125 -0.88 -14.71 -20.89
C ILE A 125 0.51 -15.05 -21.45
N LYS A 126 1.48 -15.36 -20.58
CA LYS A 126 2.82 -15.77 -21.02
C LYS A 126 2.83 -17.12 -21.76
N GLU A 127 2.02 -18.07 -21.34
CA GLU A 127 1.98 -19.42 -21.91
C GLU A 127 1.10 -19.52 -23.17
N PHE A 128 -0.05 -18.83 -23.18
CA PHE A 128 -1.10 -19.00 -24.21
C PHE A 128 -1.38 -17.74 -25.03
N GLY A 129 -0.89 -16.57 -24.59
CA GLY A 129 -1.10 -15.28 -25.24
C GLY A 129 -2.46 -14.64 -24.93
N GLU A 130 -2.52 -13.30 -25.02
CA GLU A 130 -3.76 -12.53 -24.77
C GLU A 130 -4.89 -12.84 -25.76
N GLY A 131 -4.55 -13.13 -27.02
CA GLY A 131 -5.53 -13.42 -28.06
C GLY A 131 -6.38 -14.65 -27.72
N LYS A 132 -5.74 -15.71 -27.24
CA LYS A 132 -6.39 -16.96 -26.83
C LYS A 132 -7.23 -16.77 -25.57
N LEU A 133 -6.78 -15.93 -24.63
CA LEU A 133 -7.59 -15.57 -23.46
C LEU A 133 -8.91 -14.89 -23.84
N LYS A 134 -8.88 -13.94 -24.79
CA LYS A 134 -10.09 -13.26 -25.26
C LYS A 134 -11.05 -14.22 -25.94
N GLU A 135 -10.53 -15.14 -26.74
CA GLU A 135 -11.31 -16.19 -27.41
C GLU A 135 -12.03 -17.08 -26.38
N LEU A 136 -11.30 -17.60 -25.39
CA LEU A 136 -11.83 -18.48 -24.34
C LEU A 136 -12.85 -17.79 -23.42
N LEU A 137 -12.67 -16.49 -23.16
CA LEU A 137 -13.64 -15.70 -22.41
C LEU A 137 -14.92 -15.45 -23.24
N ALA A 138 -14.78 -15.19 -24.54
CA ALA A 138 -15.91 -14.99 -25.45
C ALA A 138 -16.72 -16.28 -25.65
N SER A 139 -16.05 -17.44 -25.72
CA SER A 139 -16.70 -18.75 -25.82
C SER A 139 -17.24 -19.29 -24.49
N ARG A 140 -17.03 -18.56 -23.36
CA ARG A 140 -17.40 -18.97 -21.99
C ARG A 140 -16.81 -20.32 -21.57
N GLU A 141 -15.62 -20.60 -22.05
CA GLU A 141 -14.84 -21.79 -21.70
C GLU A 141 -14.05 -21.59 -20.41
N VAL A 142 -13.72 -20.33 -20.10
CA VAL A 142 -13.02 -19.94 -18.87
C VAL A 142 -13.74 -18.80 -18.17
N LYS A 143 -13.52 -18.69 -16.86
CA LYS A 143 -13.92 -17.54 -16.04
C LYS A 143 -12.73 -16.96 -15.30
N ILE A 144 -12.75 -15.66 -15.06
CA ILE A 144 -11.76 -15.01 -14.20
C ILE A 144 -12.28 -15.04 -12.76
N MET A 145 -11.55 -15.72 -11.88
CA MET A 145 -11.76 -15.68 -10.44
C MET A 145 -10.70 -14.80 -9.79
N HIS A 146 -11.09 -14.10 -8.73
CA HIS A 146 -10.18 -13.21 -8.01
C HIS A 146 -9.84 -13.89 -6.68
N SER A 147 -8.54 -14.13 -6.45
CA SER A 147 -8.07 -14.52 -5.13
C SER A 147 -7.73 -13.26 -4.35
N PHE A 148 -8.41 -13.06 -3.23
CA PHE A 148 -8.09 -11.99 -2.29
C PHE A 148 -7.13 -12.55 -1.25
N GLU A 149 -5.85 -12.60 -1.60
CA GLU A 149 -4.84 -12.98 -0.62
C GLU A 149 -4.43 -11.76 0.19
N ARG A 150 -4.44 -11.92 1.53
CA ARG A 150 -3.72 -11.00 2.39
C ARG A 150 -2.26 -11.06 1.98
N LYS A 151 -1.69 -9.97 1.46
CA LYS A 151 -0.25 -9.81 1.35
C LYS A 151 0.31 -10.08 2.73
N THR A 152 1.05 -11.17 2.85
CA THR A 152 1.94 -11.33 3.99
C THR A 152 2.87 -10.12 3.97
N PRO A 153 2.94 -9.32 5.05
CA PRO A 153 3.87 -8.22 5.13
C PRO A 153 5.26 -8.72 4.72
N LYS A 154 5.92 -7.97 3.82
CA LYS A 154 7.23 -8.36 3.32
C LYS A 154 8.18 -8.26 4.51
N LYS A 155 8.70 -9.39 4.96
CA LYS A 155 9.80 -9.42 5.93
C LYS A 155 10.98 -8.67 5.33
N ARG A 156 11.30 -7.50 5.88
CA ARG A 156 12.53 -6.79 5.51
C ARG A 156 13.63 -7.31 6.41
N LYS A 157 14.71 -7.79 5.79
CA LYS A 157 15.96 -8.03 6.50
C LYS A 157 16.64 -6.67 6.69
N THR A 158 16.61 -6.15 7.91
CA THR A 158 17.34 -4.94 8.28
C THR A 158 18.59 -5.35 9.05
N ARG A 159 19.71 -4.69 8.75
CA ARG A 159 20.97 -4.90 9.46
C ARG A 159 21.10 -3.80 10.49
N ARG A 160 21.00 -4.17 11.77
CA ARG A 160 21.10 -3.25 12.91
C ARG A 160 22.48 -3.38 13.56
N VAL A 161 22.96 -2.28 14.12
CA VAL A 161 24.23 -2.23 14.86
C VAL A 161 23.99 -1.78 16.30
N SER A 162 24.75 -2.38 17.21
CA SER A 162 24.75 -2.07 18.65
C SER A 162 26.17 -2.08 19.19
N LEU A 163 26.38 -1.46 20.36
CA LEU A 163 27.68 -1.48 21.03
C LEU A 163 27.93 -2.86 21.64
N THR A 164 29.08 -3.48 21.33
CA THR A 164 29.49 -4.77 21.90
C THR A 164 29.57 -4.71 23.43
N LYS A 165 30.01 -3.57 23.98
CA LYS A 165 30.08 -3.30 25.43
C LYS A 165 29.75 -1.83 25.69
N LYS A 166 28.78 -1.55 26.57
CA LYS A 166 28.44 -0.17 26.95
C LYS A 166 29.45 0.47 27.92
N THR A 167 30.27 -0.34 28.58
CA THR A 167 31.26 0.08 29.58
C THR A 167 32.69 -0.15 29.08
N GLY A 168 33.56 0.85 29.22
CA GLY A 168 34.99 0.76 28.89
C GLY A 168 35.41 1.30 27.50
N LEU A 169 34.47 1.85 26.72
CA LEU A 169 34.73 2.42 25.40
C LEU A 169 35.37 3.82 25.44
N LEU A 170 35.25 4.53 26.57
CA LEU A 170 35.81 5.88 26.76
C LEU A 170 37.35 5.92 26.78
N ASN A 171 38.02 4.76 26.88
CA ASN A 171 39.47 4.66 26.98
C ASN A 171 40.15 4.21 25.67
N GLN A 172 39.41 4.13 24.56
CA GLN A 172 39.98 3.81 23.25
C GLN A 172 40.23 5.08 22.46
N ASP A 173 41.39 5.18 21.82
CA ASP A 173 41.68 6.26 20.88
C ASP A 173 40.82 6.11 19.62
N LEU A 174 39.63 6.71 19.67
CA LEU A 174 38.68 6.74 18.55
C LEU A 174 38.87 8.01 17.75
N THR A 175 38.71 7.91 16.43
CA THR A 175 38.63 9.10 15.59
C THR A 175 37.35 9.89 15.94
N PRO A 176 37.30 11.22 15.72
CA PRO A 176 36.13 12.03 16.06
C PRO A 176 34.82 11.50 15.45
N LEU A 177 34.90 10.96 14.23
CA LEU A 177 33.77 10.39 13.51
C LEU A 177 33.29 9.07 14.14
N TRP A 178 34.21 8.22 14.59
CA TRP A 178 33.88 7.01 15.35
C TRP A 178 33.30 7.31 16.73
N GLN A 179 33.82 8.35 17.39
CA GLN A 179 33.30 8.80 18.68
C GLN A 179 31.84 9.24 18.57
N ILE A 180 31.49 10.01 17.54
CA ILE A 180 30.10 10.43 17.28
C ILE A 180 29.16 9.22 17.12
N ILE A 181 29.59 8.18 16.40
CA ILE A 181 28.81 6.96 16.22
C ILE A 181 28.63 6.23 17.56
N VAL A 182 29.71 6.10 18.34
CA VAL A 182 29.67 5.44 19.65
C VAL A 182 28.80 6.21 20.63
N ASP A 183 28.93 7.53 20.70
CA ASP A 183 28.14 8.40 21.58
C ASP A 183 26.64 8.32 21.27
N TYR A 184 26.29 8.29 19.98
CA TYR A 184 24.92 8.05 19.57
C TYR A 184 24.41 6.69 20.07
N LEU A 185 25.18 5.62 19.83
CA LEU A 185 24.80 4.25 20.22
C LEU A 185 24.89 4.00 21.74
N LEU A 186 25.45 4.91 22.54
CA LEU A 186 25.31 4.88 24.00
C LEU A 186 23.91 5.29 24.43
N SER A 187 23.22 6.11 23.64
CA SER A 187 21.86 6.61 23.93
C SER A 187 20.74 5.69 23.45
N VAL A 188 21.03 4.76 22.54
CA VAL A 188 20.07 3.81 21.96
C VAL A 188 20.54 2.36 22.14
N GLU A 189 19.63 1.38 22.14
CA GLU A 189 20.02 -0.03 22.27
C GLU A 189 20.59 -0.62 20.98
N SER A 190 19.96 -0.33 19.84
CA SER A 190 20.44 -0.67 18.50
C SER A 190 19.81 0.25 17.46
N GLU A 191 20.46 0.45 16.33
CA GLU A 191 19.96 1.30 15.23
C GLU A 191 20.20 0.62 13.88
N GLU A 192 19.30 0.84 12.91
CA GLU A 192 19.53 0.38 11.54
C GLU A 192 20.69 1.17 10.90
N ILE A 193 21.57 0.48 10.15
CA ILE A 193 22.69 1.12 9.45
C ILE A 193 22.23 2.30 8.57
N SER A 194 21.10 2.14 7.86
CA SER A 194 20.53 3.17 6.99
C SER A 194 20.07 4.43 7.75
N GLU A 195 19.45 4.25 8.92
CA GLU A 195 18.99 5.35 9.77
C GLU A 195 20.17 6.03 10.48
N LEU A 196 21.17 5.25 10.89
CA LEU A 196 22.41 5.76 11.46
C LEU A 196 23.17 6.64 10.47
N GLU A 197 23.27 6.21 9.20
CA GLU A 197 23.85 7.00 8.10
C GLU A 197 23.14 8.33 7.91
N LYS A 198 21.81 8.31 7.95
CA LYS A 198 20.97 9.49 7.75
C LYS A 198 21.04 10.46 8.92
N LYS A 199 20.95 9.97 10.16
CA LYS A 199 20.95 10.79 11.38
C LYS A 199 22.30 11.44 11.66
N LEU A 200 23.40 10.74 11.33
CA LEU A 200 24.76 11.22 11.55
C LEU A 200 25.41 11.82 10.29
N GLU A 201 24.63 11.98 9.21
CA GLU A 201 25.06 12.54 7.91
C GLU A 201 26.36 11.89 7.38
N LEU A 202 26.48 10.57 7.52
CA LEU A 202 27.67 9.83 7.15
C LEU A 202 27.80 9.76 5.63
N ARG A 203 28.96 10.17 5.09
CA ARG A 203 29.23 10.12 3.64
C ARG A 203 29.45 8.71 3.09
N SER A 204 29.70 7.72 3.96
CA SER A 204 29.90 6.33 3.56
C SER A 204 29.66 5.36 4.72
N ARG A 205 29.44 4.08 4.40
CA ARG A 205 29.31 2.98 5.37
C ARG A 205 30.61 2.58 6.05
N SER A 206 31.75 2.99 5.47
CA SER A 206 33.08 2.53 5.87
C SER A 206 33.40 2.71 7.36
N PRO A 207 33.04 3.83 8.02
CA PRO A 207 33.26 3.98 9.47
C PRO A 207 32.53 2.93 10.30
N ILE A 208 31.30 2.56 9.92
CA ILE A 208 30.48 1.56 10.61
C ILE A 208 31.12 0.17 10.45
N GLU A 209 31.47 -0.22 9.22
CA GLU A 209 32.13 -1.51 8.95
C GLU A 209 33.50 -1.62 9.64
N THR A 210 34.22 -0.50 9.76
CA THR A 210 35.50 -0.46 10.48
C THR A 210 35.32 -0.65 11.98
N LEU A 211 34.24 -0.11 12.56
CA LEU A 211 33.93 -0.31 13.97
C LEU A 211 33.43 -1.74 14.25
N ILE A 212 32.74 -2.36 13.30
CA ILE A 212 32.38 -3.78 13.34
C ILE A 212 33.64 -4.66 13.30
N SER A 213 34.56 -4.40 12.36
CA SER A 213 35.80 -5.20 12.24
C SER A 213 36.73 -5.06 13.44
N LYS A 214 36.71 -3.90 14.11
CA LYS A 214 37.41 -3.65 15.39
C LYS A 214 36.72 -4.30 16.60
N GLY A 215 35.55 -4.90 16.43
CA GLY A 215 34.78 -5.53 17.52
C GLY A 215 34.13 -4.53 18.49
N ILE A 216 34.06 -3.24 18.12
CA ILE A 216 33.41 -2.20 18.91
C ILE A 216 31.89 -2.24 18.71
N LEU A 217 31.46 -2.58 17.50
CA LEU A 217 30.05 -2.80 17.15
C LEU A 217 29.77 -4.27 16.87
N THR A 218 28.60 -4.72 17.27
CA THR A 218 27.97 -5.97 16.84
C THR A 218 26.90 -5.66 15.81
N ALA A 219 26.85 -6.46 14.74
CA ALA A 219 25.81 -6.36 13.71
C ALA A 219 24.88 -7.56 13.79
N GLU A 220 23.59 -7.31 13.85
CA GLU A 220 22.55 -8.34 13.86
C GLU A 220 21.62 -8.15 12.65
N GLU A 221 21.24 -9.26 12.01
CA GLU A 221 20.18 -9.27 11.00
C GLU A 221 18.85 -9.47 11.72
N CYS A 222 18.02 -8.43 11.71
CA CYS A 222 16.65 -8.53 12.21
C CYS A 222 15.69 -8.71 11.03
N GLU A 223 14.77 -9.66 11.17
CA GLU A 223 13.58 -9.70 10.33
C GLU A 223 12.53 -8.79 10.98
N GLU A 224 12.43 -7.56 10.48
CA GLU A 224 11.32 -6.70 10.86
C GLU A 224 10.12 -7.01 9.95
N ASP A 225 9.02 -7.32 10.62
CA ASP A 225 7.73 -7.53 9.99
C ASP A 225 6.96 -6.19 10.06
N ASP A 226 6.52 -5.67 8.91
CA ASP A 226 5.63 -4.49 8.82
C ASP A 226 4.28 -4.69 9.55
N SER A 227 4.03 -5.87 10.12
CA SER A 227 2.89 -6.25 10.97
C SER A 227 2.69 -5.41 12.23
N HIS A 228 3.62 -4.52 12.61
CA HIS A 228 3.43 -3.60 13.74
C HIS A 228 2.17 -2.70 13.62
N TRP A 229 1.57 -2.63 12.42
CA TRP A 229 0.30 -1.93 12.16
C TRP A 229 -0.92 -2.85 12.01
N VAL A 230 -0.80 -4.15 12.29
CA VAL A 230 -1.90 -5.11 12.17
C VAL A 230 -2.40 -5.44 13.56
N ILE A 231 -3.60 -4.96 13.90
CA ILE A 231 -4.31 -5.38 15.11
C ILE A 231 -4.56 -6.88 14.97
N PRO A 232 -4.06 -7.73 15.90
CA PRO A 232 -4.32 -9.16 15.83
C PRO A 232 -5.83 -9.39 15.89
N ALA A 233 -6.34 -10.18 14.95
CA ALA A 233 -7.71 -10.65 15.00
C ALA A 233 -7.80 -11.67 16.15
N GLY A 234 -8.54 -11.30 17.21
CA GLY A 234 -8.99 -12.24 18.24
C GLY A 234 -10.16 -13.08 17.76
#